data_AF-A0A0H5D084-F1
#
_entry.id   AF-A0A0H5D084-F1
#
_cell.length_a   1.000
_cell.length_b   1.000
_cell.length_c   1.000
_cell.angle_alpha   90.00
_cell.angle_beta   90.00
_cell.angle_gamma   90.00
#
_symmetry.space_group_name_H-M   'P 1'
#
loop_
_entity.id
_entity.type
_entity.pdbx_description
1 polymer ?
#
loop_
_entity_poly.entity_id
_entity_poly.type
_entity_poly.pdbx_seq_one_letter_code
_entity_poly.pdbx_strand_id
1 'polypeptide(L)'
;MGLIATIRALYHRDTESALWERTGWEELEHARWSPQTGVLTLRHLSGRVVTRSLPPPGAGVAAIARDRAAAALVATVRVPIGTGAARIAVRRAPESDRLVWMVCLSPDLRAADPAVRALVDEAIRAIRVDLGI
;
A
#
# COMPACT_ATOMS: atom_id res chain seq x y z
N MET A 1 22.34 3.61 7.61
CA MET A 1 20.92 3.66 7.19
C MET A 1 20.39 5.09 7.31
N GLY A 2 19.36 5.47 6.56
CA GLY A 2 18.60 6.71 6.78
C GLY A 2 17.11 6.47 6.56
N LEU A 3 16.28 7.06 7.41
CA LEU A 3 14.82 7.03 7.34
C LEU A 3 14.28 8.43 7.57
N ILE A 4 13.44 8.91 6.66
CA ILE A 4 12.83 10.24 6.73
C ILE A 4 11.35 10.08 6.40
N ALA A 5 10.49 10.24 7.39
CA ALA A 5 9.05 10.31 7.18
C ALA A 5 8.65 11.76 6.93
N THR A 6 7.97 12.02 5.82
CA THR A 6 7.42 13.35 5.51
C THR A 6 5.90 13.29 5.46
N ILE A 7 5.26 14.42 5.19
CA ILE A 7 3.82 14.42 4.89
C ILE A 7 3.48 13.66 3.60
N ARG A 8 4.46 13.44 2.69
CA ARG A 8 4.28 12.81 1.37
C ARG A 8 4.64 11.34 1.31
N ALA A 9 5.67 10.92 2.02
CA ALA A 9 6.22 9.58 1.87
C ALA A 9 7.19 9.22 2.99
N LEU A 10 7.50 7.93 3.08
CA LEU A 10 8.68 7.43 3.77
C LEU A 10 9.83 7.32 2.78
N TYR A 11 10.90 8.07 3.02
CA TYR A 11 12.16 7.89 2.32
C TYR A 11 13.05 6.98 3.16
N HIS A 12 13.59 5.95 2.54
CA HIS A 12 14.43 4.99 3.21
C HIS A 12 15.60 4.59 2.32
N ARG A 13 16.78 4.44 2.93
CA ARG A 13 17.97 3.87 2.29
C ARG A 13 18.49 2.72 3.13
N ASP A 14 18.96 1.68 2.45
CA ASP A 14 19.68 0.60 3.12
C ASP A 14 21.10 1.07 3.52
N THR A 15 21.83 0.26 4.28
CA THR A 15 23.26 0.45 4.52
C THR A 15 24.12 0.05 3.33
N GLU A 16 23.67 -0.93 2.55
CA GLU A 16 24.43 -1.45 1.39
C GLU A 16 24.14 -0.68 0.10
N SER A 17 22.96 -0.05 0.00
CA SER A 17 22.56 0.77 -1.13
C SER A 17 22.83 2.24 -0.86
N ALA A 18 23.56 2.90 -1.76
CA ALA A 18 23.74 4.36 -1.73
C ALA A 18 22.47 5.13 -2.15
N LEU A 19 21.46 4.45 -2.70
CA LEU A 19 20.27 5.09 -3.26
C LEU A 19 19.14 5.19 -2.24
N TRP A 20 18.50 6.36 -2.21
CA TRP A 20 17.25 6.56 -1.49
C TRP A 20 16.08 5.99 -2.28
N GLU A 21 15.22 5.26 -1.59
CA GLU A 21 13.94 4.80 -2.12
C GLU A 21 12.79 5.56 -1.46
N ARG A 22 11.72 5.75 -2.23
CA ARG A 22 10.47 6.37 -1.78
C ARG A 22 9.40 5.29 -1.65
N THR A 23 8.71 5.29 -0.52
CA THR A 23 7.44 4.58 -0.32
C THR A 23 6.35 5.63 -0.09
N GLY A 24 5.43 5.77 -1.05
CA GLY A 24 4.25 6.62 -0.89
C GLY A 24 3.30 6.07 0.17
N TRP A 25 2.62 6.95 0.91
CA TRP A 25 1.60 6.53 1.89
C TRP A 25 0.42 5.80 1.21
N GLU A 26 0.11 6.21 -0.01
CA GLU A 26 -0.87 5.63 -0.93
C GLU A 26 -0.49 4.24 -1.45
N GLU A 27 0.79 3.86 -1.35
CA GLU A 27 1.30 2.57 -1.82
C GLU A 27 1.39 1.53 -0.71
N LEU A 28 1.37 1.99 0.55
CA LEU A 28 1.64 1.19 1.73
C LEU A 28 0.35 0.51 2.23
N GLU A 29 0.40 -0.80 2.40
CA GLU A 29 -0.67 -1.57 3.02
C GLU A 29 -0.53 -1.56 4.55
N HIS A 30 0.68 -1.81 5.05
CA HIS A 30 0.96 -1.82 6.48
C HIS A 30 2.45 -1.61 6.78
N ALA A 31 2.75 -1.07 7.95
CA ALA A 31 4.11 -0.98 8.50
C ALA A 31 4.20 -1.59 9.89
N ARG A 32 5.22 -2.39 10.14
CA ARG A 32 5.48 -3.01 11.44
C ARG A 32 6.94 -2.85 11.81
N TRP A 33 7.21 -2.53 13.08
CA TRP A 33 8.56 -2.58 13.62
C TRP A 33 8.65 -3.62 14.73
N SER A 34 9.72 -4.41 14.74
CA SER A 34 9.99 -5.38 15.80
C SER A 34 11.09 -4.86 16.73
N PRO A 35 10.81 -4.70 18.05
CA PRO A 35 11.84 -4.33 19.00
C PRO A 35 12.90 -5.42 19.20
N GLN A 36 12.54 -6.69 19.00
CA GLN A 36 13.45 -7.82 19.16
C GLN A 36 14.53 -7.86 18.09
N THR A 37 14.17 -7.57 16.84
CA THR A 37 15.10 -7.62 15.72
C THR A 37 15.60 -6.24 15.29
N GLY A 38 14.97 -5.15 15.75
CA GLY A 38 15.26 -3.81 15.26
C GLY A 38 14.93 -3.66 13.78
N VAL A 39 13.92 -4.38 13.25
CA VAL A 39 13.57 -4.34 11.82
C VAL A 39 12.23 -3.66 11.61
N LEU A 40 12.20 -2.67 10.72
CA LEU A 40 11.01 -2.09 10.13
C LEU A 40 10.64 -2.88 8.86
N THR A 41 9.43 -3.39 8.80
CA THR A 41 8.84 -4.04 7.64
C THR A 41 7.74 -3.16 7.06
N LEU A 42 7.86 -2.83 5.78
CA LEU A 42 6.88 -2.11 4.99
C LEU A 42 6.28 -3.08 3.97
N ARG A 43 4.96 -3.30 4.04
CA ARG A 43 4.24 -4.11 3.06
C ARG A 43 3.47 -3.18 2.14
N HIS A 44 3.77 -3.22 0.85
CA HIS A 44 3.07 -2.46 -0.18
C HIS A 44 1.82 -3.20 -0.62
N LEU A 45 0.83 -2.45 -1.10
CA LEU A 45 -0.40 -2.99 -1.69
C LEU A 45 -0.11 -3.87 -2.92
N SER A 46 1.01 -3.65 -3.62
CA SER A 46 1.45 -4.50 -4.73
C SER A 46 1.93 -5.89 -4.30
N GLY A 47 2.01 -6.15 -2.99
CA GLY A 47 2.60 -7.36 -2.42
C GLY A 47 4.12 -7.26 -2.19
N ARG A 48 4.78 -6.20 -2.66
CA ARG A 48 6.20 -5.94 -2.38
C ARG A 48 6.40 -5.76 -0.87
N VAL A 49 7.41 -6.43 -0.32
CA VAL A 49 7.82 -6.27 1.07
C VAL A 49 9.22 -5.65 1.11
N VAL A 50 9.38 -4.61 1.92
CA VAL A 50 10.65 -3.92 2.13
C VAL A 50 10.99 -3.99 3.62
N THR A 51 12.20 -4.44 3.94
CA THR A 51 12.70 -4.53 5.31
C THR A 51 13.90 -3.60 5.52
N ARG A 52 13.93 -2.85 6.61
CA ARG A 52 15.00 -1.91 6.93
C ARG A 52 15.42 -2.07 8.39
N SER A 53 16.73 -2.12 8.64
CA SER A 53 17.29 -2.25 9.99
C SER A 53 17.20 -0.92 10.74
N LEU A 54 16.18 -0.76 11.58
CA LEU A 54 15.92 0.43 12.39
C LEU A 54 16.11 0.11 13.87
N PRO A 55 17.28 0.40 14.47
CA PRO A 55 17.50 0.21 15.89
C PRO A 55 16.50 1.01 16.74
N PRO A 56 16.24 0.59 17.99
CA PRO A 56 15.42 1.37 18.91
C PRO A 56 15.93 2.82 19.06
N PRO A 57 15.03 3.83 19.13
CA PRO A 57 13.57 3.72 19.14
C PRO A 57 12.94 3.76 17.72
N GLY A 58 12.58 2.61 17.16
CA GLY A 58 11.98 2.50 15.82
C GLY A 58 10.45 2.49 15.76
N ALA A 59 9.79 2.30 16.91
CA ALA A 59 8.34 2.15 16.99
C ALA A 59 7.57 3.38 16.48
N GLY A 60 8.11 4.59 16.70
CA GLY A 60 7.49 5.84 16.26
C GLY A 60 7.37 5.94 14.74
N VAL A 61 8.40 5.50 14.00
CA VAL A 61 8.37 5.50 12.53
C VAL A 61 7.29 4.55 11.99
N ALA A 62 7.18 3.35 12.58
CA ALA A 62 6.12 2.42 12.22
C ALA A 62 4.72 2.94 12.57
N ALA A 63 4.56 3.64 13.69
CA ALA A 63 3.30 4.29 14.04
C ALA A 63 2.93 5.36 13.00
N ILE A 64 3.85 6.28 12.68
CA ILE A 64 3.63 7.31 11.65
C ILE A 64 3.27 6.68 10.30
N ALA A 65 4.01 5.65 9.88
CA ALA A 65 3.74 4.98 8.60
C ALA A 65 2.36 4.31 8.59
N ARG A 66 1.93 3.68 9.68
CA ARG A 66 0.58 3.10 9.80
C ARG A 66 -0.49 4.19 9.77
N ASP A 67 -0.31 5.27 10.53
CA ASP A 67 -1.29 6.35 10.62
C ASP A 67 -1.45 7.06 9.26
N ARG A 68 -0.33 7.30 8.55
CA ARG A 68 -0.35 7.91 7.21
C ARG A 68 -0.94 6.99 6.16
N ALA A 69 -0.63 5.69 6.20
CA ALA A 69 -1.26 4.71 5.31
C ALA A 69 -2.78 4.64 5.55
N ALA A 70 -3.22 4.64 6.80
CA ALA A 70 -4.64 4.66 7.16
C ALA A 70 -5.32 5.95 6.68
N ALA A 71 -4.69 7.12 6.88
CA ALA A 71 -5.21 8.41 6.42
C ALA A 71 -5.31 8.50 4.88
N ALA A 72 -4.48 7.76 4.15
CA ALA A 72 -4.57 7.68 2.69
C ALA A 72 -5.72 6.77 2.21
N LEU A 73 -6.34 5.94 3.07
CA LEU A 73 -7.43 5.05 2.66
C LEU A 73 -8.71 5.82 2.34
N VAL A 74 -9.22 5.66 1.13
CA VAL A 74 -10.53 6.18 0.72
C VAL A 74 -11.56 5.06 0.72
N ALA A 75 -11.26 3.96 0.05
CA ALA A 75 -12.12 2.79 0.01
C ALA A 75 -11.30 1.51 -0.16
N THR A 76 -11.83 0.39 0.33
CA THR A 76 -11.34 -0.93 -0.06
C THR A 76 -12.51 -1.87 -0.25
N VAL A 77 -12.52 -2.57 -1.37
CA VAL A 77 -13.58 -3.51 -1.73
C VAL A 77 -12.96 -4.85 -2.09
N ARG A 78 -13.57 -5.92 -1.60
CA ARG A 78 -13.27 -7.29 -1.99
C ARG A 78 -14.34 -7.76 -2.95
N VAL A 79 -13.93 -8.17 -4.14
CA VAL A 79 -14.79 -8.72 -5.20
C VAL A 79 -14.52 -10.22 -5.30
N PRO A 80 -15.44 -11.10 -4.87
CA PRO A 80 -15.31 -12.54 -5.07
C PRO A 80 -15.31 -12.89 -6.56
N ILE A 81 -14.40 -13.76 -7.00
CA ILE A 81 -14.29 -14.23 -8.39
C ILE A 81 -13.97 -15.72 -8.36
N GLY A 82 -14.98 -16.57 -8.58
CA GLY A 82 -14.84 -18.02 -8.43
C GLY A 82 -14.40 -18.40 -7.01
N THR A 83 -13.30 -19.13 -6.90
CA THR A 83 -12.64 -19.51 -5.63
C THR A 83 -11.74 -18.42 -5.05
N GLY A 84 -11.37 -17.43 -5.87
CA GLY A 84 -10.48 -16.33 -5.51
C GLY A 84 -11.24 -15.03 -5.24
N ALA A 85 -10.47 -13.94 -5.14
CA ALA A 85 -11.02 -12.59 -5.08
C ALA A 85 -10.06 -11.56 -5.68
N ALA A 86 -10.61 -10.48 -6.19
CA ALA A 86 -9.90 -9.23 -6.39
C ALA A 86 -10.08 -8.33 -5.17
N ARG A 87 -9.02 -7.67 -4.72
CA ARG A 87 -9.09 -6.57 -3.76
C ARG A 87 -8.80 -5.28 -4.49
N ILE A 88 -9.74 -4.35 -4.43
CA ILE A 88 -9.60 -3.01 -4.98
C ILE A 88 -9.34 -2.07 -3.80
N ALA A 89 -8.23 -1.36 -3.82
CA ALA A 89 -7.90 -0.33 -2.85
C ALA A 89 -7.86 1.03 -3.56
N VAL A 90 -8.60 1.99 -3.01
CA VAL A 90 -8.61 3.38 -3.44
C VAL A 90 -7.92 4.20 -2.37
N ARG A 91 -6.87 4.92 -2.77
CA ARG A 91 -6.02 5.70 -1.88
C ARG A 91 -5.95 7.14 -2.37
N ARG A 92 -5.91 8.10 -1.47
CA ARG A 92 -5.65 9.51 -1.81
C ARG A 92 -4.14 9.74 -1.85
N ALA A 93 -3.65 10.28 -2.97
CA ALA A 93 -2.26 10.71 -3.05
C ALA A 93 -2.02 11.87 -2.05
N PRO A 94 -0.87 11.89 -1.36
CA PRO A 94 -0.55 12.95 -0.42
C PRO A 94 -0.63 14.34 -1.05
N GLU A 95 -1.23 15.29 -0.33
CA GLU A 95 -1.40 16.70 -0.75
C GLU A 95 -2.09 16.87 -2.12
N SER A 96 -2.96 15.93 -2.50
CA SER A 96 -3.68 15.95 -3.77
C SER A 96 -5.06 15.32 -3.63
N ASP A 97 -5.99 15.73 -4.49
CA ASP A 97 -7.27 15.04 -4.67
C ASP A 97 -7.20 13.86 -5.65
N ARG A 98 -6.01 13.58 -6.19
CA ARG A 98 -5.79 12.43 -7.05
C ARG A 98 -5.99 11.14 -6.27
N LEU A 99 -6.86 10.29 -6.80
CA LEU A 99 -7.03 8.92 -6.32
C LEU A 99 -6.08 7.96 -7.05
N VAL A 100 -5.45 7.10 -6.27
CA VAL A 100 -4.62 5.97 -6.73
C VAL A 100 -5.43 4.71 -6.51
N TRP A 101 -5.58 3.94 -7.58
CA TRP A 101 -6.34 2.69 -7.60
C TRP A 101 -5.36 1.54 -7.71
N MET A 102 -5.54 0.54 -6.85
CA MET A 102 -4.76 -0.69 -6.91
C MET A 102 -5.67 -1.90 -6.90
N VAL A 103 -5.45 -2.81 -7.84
CA VAL A 103 -6.16 -4.07 -7.95
C VAL A 103 -5.19 -5.20 -7.65
N CYS A 104 -5.45 -5.92 -6.57
CA CYS A 104 -4.67 -7.09 -6.17
C CYS A 104 -5.52 -8.33 -6.43
N LEU A 105 -5.08 -9.18 -7.35
CA LEU A 105 -5.74 -10.44 -7.65
C LEU A 105 -5.21 -11.55 -6.75
N SER A 106 -6.08 -12.50 -6.42
CA SER A 106 -5.65 -13.77 -5.82
C SER A 106 -4.72 -14.51 -6.81
N PRO A 107 -3.74 -15.30 -6.33
CA PRO A 107 -2.70 -15.90 -7.18
C PRO A 107 -3.20 -16.79 -8.32
N ASP A 108 -4.40 -17.36 -8.14
CA ASP A 108 -5.12 -18.20 -9.09
C ASP A 108 -5.79 -17.41 -10.23
N LEU A 109 -5.99 -16.10 -10.07
CA LEU A 109 -6.66 -15.24 -11.04
C LEU A 109 -5.67 -14.55 -11.96
N ARG A 110 -6.04 -14.38 -13.25
CA ARG A 110 -5.22 -13.70 -14.25
C ARG A 110 -5.88 -12.43 -14.72
N ALA A 111 -5.15 -11.31 -14.64
CA ALA A 111 -5.61 -10.02 -15.15
C ALA A 111 -5.84 -10.01 -16.67
N ALA A 112 -5.30 -10.98 -17.43
CA ALA A 112 -5.56 -11.12 -18.85
C ALA A 112 -6.90 -11.80 -19.17
N ASP A 113 -7.54 -12.46 -18.19
CA ASP A 113 -8.84 -13.10 -18.37
C ASP A 113 -9.95 -12.04 -18.55
N PRO A 114 -10.69 -12.04 -19.68
CA PRO A 114 -11.76 -11.09 -19.91
C PRO A 114 -12.86 -11.10 -18.85
N ALA A 115 -13.19 -12.26 -18.27
CA ALA A 115 -14.21 -12.38 -17.23
C ALA A 115 -13.76 -11.71 -15.92
N VAL A 116 -12.49 -11.90 -15.55
CA VAL A 116 -11.88 -11.22 -14.40
C VAL A 116 -11.86 -9.71 -14.62
N ARG A 117 -11.47 -9.25 -15.82
CA ARG A 117 -11.48 -7.81 -16.15
C ARG A 117 -12.86 -7.20 -16.02
N ALA A 118 -13.88 -7.83 -16.61
CA ALA A 118 -15.26 -7.34 -16.57
C ALA A 118 -15.77 -7.16 -15.12
N LEU A 119 -15.50 -8.12 -14.24
CA LEU A 119 -15.90 -8.04 -12.82
C LEU A 119 -15.16 -6.94 -12.07
N VAL A 120 -13.86 -6.78 -12.33
CA VAL A 120 -13.06 -5.70 -11.71
C VAL A 120 -13.53 -4.34 -12.21
N ASP A 121 -13.79 -4.18 -13.51
CA ASP A 121 -14.23 -2.93 -14.11
C ASP A 121 -15.62 -2.53 -13.60
N GLU A 122 -16.54 -3.49 -13.43
CA GLU A 122 -17.83 -3.27 -12.80
C GLU A 122 -17.68 -2.74 -11.38
N ALA A 123 -16.84 -3.40 -10.57
CA ALA A 123 -16.60 -2.98 -9.20
C ALA A 123 -15.92 -1.60 -9.12
N ILE A 124 -14.99 -1.28 -10.02
CA ILE A 124 -14.39 0.06 -10.12
C ILE A 124 -15.48 1.10 -10.42
N ARG A 125 -16.40 0.80 -11.34
CA ARG A 125 -17.51 1.71 -11.68
C ARG A 125 -18.44 1.93 -10.49
N ALA A 126 -18.79 0.87 -9.77
CA ALA A 126 -19.61 0.98 -8.56
C ALA A 126 -18.93 1.88 -7.50
N ILE A 127 -17.64 1.67 -7.24
CA ILE A 127 -16.89 2.50 -6.28
C ILE A 127 -16.84 3.97 -6.74
N ARG A 128 -16.70 4.23 -8.04
CA ARG A 128 -16.74 5.60 -8.58
C ARG A 128 -18.08 6.28 -8.33
N VAL A 129 -19.18 5.59 -8.57
CA VAL A 129 -20.53 6.07 -8.27
C VAL A 129 -20.68 6.37 -6.77
N ASP A 130 -20.23 5.47 -5.90
CA ASP A 130 -20.29 5.66 -4.44
C ASP A 130 -19.45 6.86 -3.97
N LEU A 131 -18.32 7.12 -4.64
CA LEU A 131 -17.45 8.26 -4.37
C LEU A 131 -17.90 9.56 -5.07
N GLY A 132 -18.92 9.50 -5.94
CA GLY A 132 -19.44 10.64 -6.70
C GLY A 132 -18.49 11.17 -7.78
N ILE A 133 -17.70 10.29 -8.43
CA ILE A 133 -16.69 10.64 -9.46
C ILE A 133 -16.82 9.81 -10.75
#